data_AF-A0A8E0QSN8-F1
#
_entry.id   AF-A0A8E0QSN8-F1
#
_cell.length_a   1.000
_cell.length_b   1.000
_cell.length_c   1.000
_cell.angle_alpha   90.00
_cell.angle_beta   90.00
_cell.angle_gamma   90.00
#
_symmetry.space_group_name_H-M   'P 1'
#
loop_
_entity.id
_entity.type
_entity.pdbx_description
1 polymer ?
#
loop_
_entity_poly.entity_id
_entity_poly.type
_entity_poly.pdbx_seq_one_letter_code
_entity_poly.pdbx_strand_id
1 'polypeptide(L)'
;MYYTQLQLFGENMLTAKGPLWQFHQKITVRSFNPKNNSPVFTESQEQAKAMVLPWFKESKEKRGSASSAIIVEDLESSVTKLALHVLVD
;
A
#
# COMPACT_ATOMS: atom_id res chain seq x y z
N MET A 1 -17.38 -20.51 3.31
CA MET A 1 -16.66 -20.31 4.58
C MET A 1 -15.36 -19.51 4.35
N TYR A 2 -15.42 -18.29 3.79
CA TYR A 2 -14.21 -17.54 3.40
C TYR A 2 -13.79 -16.44 4.39
N TYR A 3 -14.55 -16.24 5.47
CA TYR A 3 -14.32 -15.14 6.42
C TYR A 3 -13.84 -15.60 7.80
N THR A 4 -13.79 -16.91 8.07
CA THR A 4 -13.44 -17.45 9.39
C THR A 4 -12.00 -17.10 9.78
N GLN A 5 -11.07 -17.09 8.82
CA GLN A 5 -9.68 -16.68 9.04
C GLN A 5 -9.55 -15.20 9.43
N LEU A 6 -10.47 -14.37 8.95
CA LEU A 6 -10.47 -12.94 9.24
C LEU A 6 -11.00 -12.64 10.65
N GLN A 7 -11.65 -13.60 11.31
CA GLN A 7 -12.16 -13.44 12.68
C GLN A 7 -11.14 -13.82 13.77
N LEU A 8 -9.84 -13.90 13.44
CA LEU A 8 -8.79 -14.29 14.38
C LEU A 8 -8.80 -13.45 15.67
N PHE A 9 -9.14 -12.17 15.57
CA PHE A 9 -9.25 -11.23 16.69
C PHE A 9 -10.71 -10.81 16.99
N GLY A 10 -11.68 -11.58 16.50
CA GLY A 10 -13.10 -11.26 16.58
C GLY A 10 -13.68 -10.63 15.32
N GLU A 11 -14.93 -10.16 15.42
CA GLU A 11 -15.62 -9.55 14.28
C GLU A 11 -14.98 -8.21 13.88
N ASN A 12 -14.76 -8.01 12.59
CA ASN A 12 -14.20 -6.79 12.02
C ASN A 12 -15.10 -6.23 10.91
N MET A 13 -14.69 -5.12 10.28
CA MET A 13 -15.40 -4.46 9.17
C MET A 13 -15.82 -5.40 8.02
N LEU A 14 -15.05 -6.44 7.73
CA LEU A 14 -15.31 -7.39 6.64
C LEU A 14 -16.22 -8.55 7.07
N THR A 15 -16.25 -8.87 8.36
CA THR A 15 -16.96 -10.05 8.88
C THR A 15 -18.24 -9.70 9.63
N ALA A 16 -18.30 -8.51 10.23
CA ALA A 16 -19.45 -8.00 10.98
C ALA A 16 -20.64 -7.77 10.04
N LYS A 17 -21.86 -7.92 10.58
CA LYS A 17 -23.10 -7.72 9.84
C LYS A 17 -24.06 -6.79 10.59
N GLY A 18 -25.01 -6.21 9.86
CA GLY A 18 -26.10 -5.44 10.44
C GLY A 18 -25.62 -4.21 11.26
N PRO A 19 -26.20 -3.95 12.44
CA PRO A 19 -25.87 -2.78 13.26
C PRO A 19 -24.40 -2.68 13.66
N LEU A 20 -23.73 -3.82 13.90
CA LEU A 20 -22.30 -3.84 14.28
C LEU A 20 -21.42 -3.38 13.12
N TRP A 21 -21.72 -3.80 11.90
CA TRP A 21 -21.04 -3.31 10.70
C TRP A 21 -21.23 -1.79 10.53
N GLN A 22 -22.45 -1.29 10.72
CA GLN A 22 -22.72 0.15 10.64
C GLN A 22 -21.94 0.93 11.70
N PHE A 23 -21.81 0.38 12.90
CA PHE A 23 -21.02 0.99 13.97
C PHE A 23 -19.54 1.06 13.60
N HIS A 24 -18.94 -0.04 13.14
CA HIS A 24 -17.55 -0.04 12.68
C HIS A 24 -17.34 0.95 11.53
N GLN A 25 -18.22 0.93 10.53
CA GLN A 25 -18.16 1.84 9.39
C GLN A 25 -18.22 3.31 9.84
N LYS A 26 -19.12 3.67 10.76
CA LYS A 26 -19.23 5.05 11.28
C LYS A 26 -17.94 5.53 11.93
N ILE A 27 -17.20 4.65 12.60
CA ILE A 27 -15.93 4.98 13.23
C ILE A 27 -14.85 5.16 12.16
N THR A 28 -14.71 4.22 11.24
CA THR A 28 -13.62 4.20 10.25
C THR A 28 -13.75 5.27 9.18
N VAL A 29 -14.98 5.63 8.76
CA VAL A 29 -15.22 6.63 7.70
C VAL A 29 -14.61 7.99 8.03
N ARG A 30 -14.51 8.36 9.32
CA ARG A 30 -13.87 9.61 9.72
C ARG A 30 -12.38 9.63 9.41
N SER A 31 -11.70 8.49 9.51
CA SER A 31 -10.26 8.38 9.25
C SER A 31 -9.97 8.29 7.75
N PHE A 32 -10.76 7.51 7.01
CA PHE A 32 -10.55 7.23 5.58
C PHE A 32 -11.42 8.09 4.66
N ASN A 33 -11.36 9.41 4.83
CA ASN A 33 -12.06 10.37 3.98
C ASN A 33 -11.07 11.09 3.04
N PRO A 34 -11.52 11.72 1.94
CA PRO A 34 -10.61 12.36 0.97
C PRO A 34 -9.68 13.42 1.58
N LYS A 35 -10.14 14.18 2.58
CA LYS A 35 -9.33 15.19 3.26
C LYS A 35 -8.18 14.57 4.04
N ASN A 36 -8.43 13.47 4.75
CA ASN A 36 -7.42 12.77 5.54
C ASN A 36 -6.50 11.91 4.66
N ASN A 37 -7.01 11.40 3.53
CA ASN A 37 -6.23 10.58 2.60
C ASN A 37 -5.32 11.44 1.70
N SER A 38 -5.59 12.74 1.55
CA SER A 38 -4.78 13.65 0.73
C SER A 38 -3.29 13.66 1.11
N PRO A 39 -2.89 13.89 2.37
CA PRO A 39 -1.47 13.86 2.74
C PRO A 39 -0.83 12.49 2.53
N VAL A 40 -1.53 11.41 2.89
CA VAL A 40 -1.05 10.02 2.68
C VAL A 40 -0.83 9.74 1.19
N PHE A 41 -1.70 10.24 0.32
CA PHE A 41 -1.55 10.11 -1.12
C PHE A 41 -0.35 10.89 -1.67
N THR A 42 -0.11 12.10 -1.16
CA THR A 42 1.08 12.88 -1.50
C THR A 42 2.35 12.13 -1.09
N GLU A 43 2.42 11.64 0.15
CA GLU A 43 3.56 10.85 0.64
C GLU A 43 3.75 9.58 -0.20
N SER A 44 2.67 8.86 -0.50
CA SER A 44 2.70 7.67 -1.34
C SER A 44 3.31 7.94 -2.72
N GLN A 45 3.05 9.11 -3.31
CA GLN A 45 3.66 9.51 -4.58
C GLN A 45 5.15 9.80 -4.45
N GLU A 46 5.56 10.48 -3.37
CA GLU A 46 6.97 10.78 -3.12
C GLU A 46 7.77 9.49 -2.90
N GLN A 47 7.23 8.58 -2.11
CA GLN A 47 7.84 7.27 -1.84
C GLN A 47 7.88 6.37 -3.07
N ALA A 48 6.83 6.35 -3.89
CA ALA A 48 6.84 5.62 -5.15
C ALA A 48 7.91 6.14 -6.11
N LYS A 49 8.10 7.47 -6.19
CA LYS A 49 9.19 8.07 -6.98
C LYS A 49 10.55 7.69 -6.42
N ALA A 50 10.72 7.77 -5.09
CA ALA A 50 11.96 7.40 -4.42
C ALA A 50 12.32 5.92 -4.60
N MET A 51 11.34 5.03 -4.73
CA MET A 51 11.54 3.61 -5.03
C MET A 51 11.95 3.37 -6.50
N VAL A 52 11.33 4.09 -7.44
CA VAL A 52 11.52 3.87 -8.88
C VAL A 52 12.83 4.48 -9.40
N LEU A 53 13.26 5.63 -8.87
CA LEU A 53 14.47 6.33 -9.32
C LEU A 53 15.76 5.47 -9.22
N PRO A 54 16.03 4.76 -8.12
CA PRO A 54 17.15 3.82 -8.02
C PRO A 54 17.11 2.70 -9.05
N TRP A 55 15.94 2.10 -9.30
CA TRP A 55 15.78 1.04 -10.30
C TRP A 55 16.20 1.49 -11.69
N PHE A 56 15.86 2.72 -12.06
CA PHE A 56 16.31 3.30 -13.33
C PHE A 56 17.84 3.51 -13.39
N LYS A 57 18.47 3.91 -12.28
CA LYS A 57 19.92 4.10 -12.21
C LYS A 57 20.66 2.76 -12.32
N GLU A 58 20.29 1.80 -11.49
CA GLU A 58 20.89 0.46 -11.46
C GLU A 58 20.72 -0.27 -12.80
N SER A 59 19.56 -0.13 -13.44
CA SER A 59 19.30 -0.71 -14.77
C SER A 59 20.19 -0.11 -15.86
N LYS A 60 20.47 1.20 -15.81
CA LYS A 60 21.35 1.88 -16.79
C LYS A 60 22.81 1.49 -16.60
N GLU A 61 23.27 1.39 -15.35
CA GLU A 61 24.64 0.98 -15.02
C GLU A 61 24.94 -0.47 -15.45
N LYS A 62 23.99 -1.39 -15.27
CA LYS A 62 24.17 -2.81 -15.59
C LYS A 62 24.17 -3.14 -17.10
N ARG A 63 23.52 -2.34 -17.97
CA ARG A 63 23.33 -2.69 -19.40
C ARG A 63 23.99 -1.75 -20.41
N GLY A 64 24.52 -0.61 -19.99
CA GLY A 64 24.88 0.45 -20.93
C GLY A 64 23.66 1.03 -21.64
N SER A 65 23.80 2.22 -22.20
CA SER A 65 22.72 3.13 -22.63
C SER A 65 21.72 2.62 -23.71
N ALA A 66 21.73 1.35 -24.10
CA ALA A 66 21.06 0.84 -25.30
C ALA A 66 19.72 0.10 -25.07
N SER A 67 19.35 -0.25 -23.84
CA SER A 67 18.10 -0.99 -23.57
C SER A 67 17.12 -0.18 -22.72
N SER A 68 15.90 0.01 -23.22
CA SER A 68 14.80 0.72 -22.56
C SER A 68 14.05 -0.13 -21.53
N ALA A 69 14.30 -1.44 -21.48
CA ALA A 69 13.72 -2.32 -20.48
C ALA A 69 14.35 -2.05 -19.12
N ILE A 70 13.56 -2.10 -18.05
CA ILE A 70 14.02 -2.10 -16.64
C ILE A 70 13.81 -3.51 -16.11
N ILE A 71 14.83 -4.08 -15.48
CA ILE A 71 14.69 -5.37 -14.79
C ILE A 71 14.91 -5.06 -13.31
N VAL A 72 13.90 -5.38 -12.50
CA VAL A 72 13.94 -5.22 -11.05
C VAL A 72 14.05 -6.62 -10.46
N GLU A 73 15.17 -6.92 -9.80
CA GLU A 73 15.42 -8.23 -9.20
C GLU A 73 14.61 -8.41 -7.89
N ASP A 74 14.36 -7.32 -7.15
CA ASP A 74 13.74 -7.36 -5.82
C ASP A 74 12.41 -6.57 -5.76
N LEU A 75 11.47 -6.93 -6.65
CA LEU A 75 10.19 -6.23 -6.76
C LEU A 75 9.31 -6.44 -5.51
N GLU A 76 9.22 -7.67 -5.02
CA GLU A 76 8.32 -8.02 -3.90
C GLU A 76 8.70 -7.27 -2.63
N SER A 77 9.96 -7.35 -2.21
CA SER A 77 10.49 -6.63 -1.04
C SER A 77 10.27 -5.13 -1.16
N SER A 78 10.53 -4.56 -2.33
CA SER A 78 10.37 -3.12 -2.54
C SER A 78 8.91 -2.67 -2.47
N VAL A 79 7.99 -3.42 -3.06
CA VAL A 79 6.55 -3.13 -2.99
C VAL A 79 6.02 -3.33 -1.57
N THR A 80 6.49 -4.36 -0.86
CA THR A 80 6.16 -4.55 0.57
C THR A 80 6.67 -3.38 1.40
N LYS A 81 7.89 -2.90 1.15
CA LYS A 81 8.46 -1.75 1.84
C LYS A 81 7.64 -0.48 1.58
N LEU A 82 7.24 -0.24 0.33
CA LEU A 82 6.36 0.88 -0.01
C LEU A 82 5.00 0.75 0.71
N ALA A 83 4.40 -0.44 0.70
CA ALA A 83 3.12 -0.68 1.36
C ALA A 83 3.20 -0.47 2.88
N LEU A 84 4.28 -0.93 3.53
CA LEU A 84 4.50 -0.71 4.96
C LEU A 84 4.66 0.76 5.29
N HIS A 85 5.39 1.51 4.47
CA HIS A 85 5.58 2.95 4.68
C HIS A 85 4.24 3.69 4.61
N VAL A 86 3.42 3.42 3.59
CA VAL A 86 2.10 4.04 3.43
C VAL A 86 1.10 3.65 4.53
N LEU A 87 1.28 2.50 5.18
CA LEU A 87 0.39 2.02 6.24
C LEU A 87 0.80 2.49 7.64
N VAL A 88 2.08 2.82 7.85
CA VAL A 88 2.66 3.09 9.19
C VAL A 88 3.01 4.56 9.39
N ASP A 89 3.36 5.30 8.34
CA ASP A 89 3.57 6.76 8.37
C ASP A 89 2.26 7.55 8.19
#